data_AF-A0A3B9CUV4-F1
#
_entry.id   AF-A0A3B9CUV4-F1
#
_cell.length_a   1.000
_cell.length_b   1.000
_cell.length_c   1.000
_cell.angle_alpha   90.00
_cell.angle_beta   90.00
_cell.angle_gamma   90.00
#
_symmetry.space_group_name_H-M   'P 1'
#
loop_
_entity.id
_entity.type
_entity.pdbx_description
1 polymer ?
#
loop_
_entity_poly.entity_id
_entity_poly.type
_entity_poly.pdbx_seq_one_letter_code
_entity_poly.pdbx_strand_id
1 'polypeptide(L)'
;PGLLAMNLHTDGMQHPQAAGWGAGFLPSKYQGTVIDPVKGIRHTSMPSGISVQQRTAELDLLKQLNQRHLARVQDHSELAARIESYQTAFAMQTSAPELFEINTESASVQQAYGLDRPETALTGRGCLLARRMVERGVRFVQVRVGGWDAHGNLKGNHQKMADRTDGPVAALLADLKQSGLLESTLVVWGGEFGRTPTMEGLGNGRDHSPAAYTVWLAGGGV
;
A
#
# COMPACT_ATOMS: atom_id res chain seq x y z
N PRO A 1 8.08 5.45 11.41
CA PRO A 1 7.87 3.99 11.56
C PRO A 1 6.43 3.64 11.22
N GLY A 2 6.20 3.03 10.07
CA GLY A 2 4.87 2.64 9.65
C GLY A 2 4.96 1.90 8.33
N LEU A 3 4.40 0.69 8.31
CA LEU A 3 4.03 0.02 7.07
C LEU A 3 2.81 0.78 6.52
N LEU A 4 2.96 1.46 5.39
CA LEU A 4 1.83 2.04 4.67
C LEU A 4 1.42 1.08 3.57
N ALA A 5 0.16 0.68 3.55
CA ALA A 5 -0.37 -0.27 2.58
C ALA A 5 -1.46 0.37 1.73
N MET A 6 -1.36 0.20 0.42
CA MET A 6 -2.40 0.52 -0.55
C MET A 6 -2.95 -0.78 -1.11
N ASN A 7 -4.24 -1.02 -0.92
CA ASN A 7 -4.93 -2.16 -1.53
C ASN A 7 -5.71 -1.66 -2.76
N LEU A 8 -5.12 -1.88 -3.93
CA LEU A 8 -5.62 -1.42 -5.22
C LEU A 8 -6.36 -2.55 -5.90
N HIS A 9 -7.50 -2.23 -6.51
CA HIS A 9 -8.36 -3.17 -7.24
C HIS A 9 -8.88 -4.32 -6.36
N THR A 10 -10.20 -4.46 -6.28
CA THR A 10 -10.84 -5.58 -5.59
C THR A 10 -11.74 -6.39 -6.52
N ASP A 11 -11.55 -6.24 -7.84
CA ASP A 11 -12.33 -6.98 -8.84
C ASP A 11 -11.83 -8.43 -8.94
N GLY A 12 -12.65 -9.38 -8.48
CA GLY A 12 -12.36 -10.83 -8.54
C GLY A 12 -13.08 -11.61 -7.42
N MET A 13 -13.11 -12.94 -7.53
CA MET A 13 -13.49 -13.79 -6.40
C MET A 13 -12.41 -13.66 -5.33
N GLN A 14 -12.70 -12.89 -4.28
CA GLN A 14 -11.85 -12.83 -3.11
C GLN A 14 -12.40 -13.84 -2.12
N HIS A 15 -11.76 -15.01 -2.01
CA HIS A 15 -11.88 -15.76 -0.76
C HIS A 15 -11.44 -14.84 0.39
N PRO A 16 -12.01 -14.98 1.61
CA PRO A 16 -11.62 -14.17 2.76
C PRO A 16 -10.14 -14.44 3.09
N GLN A 17 -9.25 -13.68 2.48
CA GLN A 17 -7.83 -13.70 2.76
C GLN A 17 -7.57 -12.80 3.96
N ALA A 18 -6.66 -13.23 4.84
CA ALA A 18 -6.14 -12.36 5.88
C ALA A 18 -5.57 -11.09 5.22
N ALA A 19 -5.82 -9.95 5.85
CA ALA A 19 -5.29 -8.67 5.41
C ALA A 19 -3.76 -8.78 5.22
N GLY A 20 -3.28 -8.68 3.98
CA GLY A 20 -1.86 -8.82 3.62
C GLY A 20 -0.95 -7.69 4.14
N TRP A 21 -1.44 -6.90 5.09
CA TRP A 21 -0.79 -5.80 5.79
C TRP A 21 -0.90 -5.98 7.31
N GLY A 22 -1.22 -7.18 7.79
CA GLY A 22 -1.16 -7.55 9.20
C GLY A 22 0.27 -7.57 9.75
N ALA A 23 0.42 -7.39 11.06
CA ALA A 23 1.74 -7.53 11.71
C ALA A 23 2.31 -8.96 11.66
N GLY A 24 1.49 -9.97 11.36
CA GLY A 24 1.91 -11.36 11.28
C GLY A 24 2.47 -11.84 12.63
N PHE A 25 3.70 -12.37 12.62
CA PHE A 25 4.43 -12.77 13.83
C PHE A 25 5.13 -11.59 14.52
N LEU A 26 5.17 -10.41 13.90
CA LEU A 26 5.79 -9.23 14.49
C LEU A 26 4.84 -8.62 15.55
N PRO A 27 5.39 -7.87 16.52
CA PRO A 27 4.56 -7.10 17.45
C PRO A 27 3.58 -6.21 16.69
N SER A 28 2.36 -6.07 17.19
CA SER A 28 1.28 -5.34 16.53
C SER A 28 1.60 -3.87 16.20
N LYS A 29 2.61 -3.26 16.82
CA LYS A 29 3.14 -1.93 16.42
C LYS A 29 3.58 -1.86 14.95
N TYR A 30 3.89 -3.01 14.33
CA TYR A 30 4.22 -3.13 12.90
C TYR A 30 2.99 -3.35 12.01
N GLN A 31 1.78 -3.25 12.57
CA GLN A 31 0.53 -3.32 11.81
C GLN A 31 0.51 -2.26 10.71
N GLY A 32 0.20 -2.68 9.49
CA GLY A 32 0.09 -1.77 8.36
C GLY A 32 -1.10 -0.83 8.50
N THR A 33 -0.88 0.44 8.22
CA THR A 33 -1.94 1.45 8.05
C THR A 33 -2.37 1.47 6.60
N VAL A 34 -3.65 1.14 6.36
CA VAL A 34 -4.21 1.15 5.01
C VAL A 34 -4.58 2.57 4.60
N ILE A 35 -4.14 2.96 3.42
CA ILE A 35 -4.43 4.27 2.82
C ILE A 35 -5.15 4.07 1.49
N ASP A 36 -6.12 4.93 1.21
CA ASP A 36 -6.74 5.02 -0.10
C ASP A 36 -5.89 5.95 -0.97
N PRO A 37 -5.45 5.53 -2.17
CA PRO A 37 -4.61 6.35 -3.03
C PRO A 37 -5.30 7.63 -3.54
N VAL A 38 -6.64 7.69 -3.50
CA VAL A 38 -7.43 8.85 -3.92
C VAL A 38 -7.91 9.64 -2.72
N LYS A 39 -8.45 8.96 -1.71
CA LYS A 39 -9.08 9.61 -0.54
C LYS A 39 -8.12 9.82 0.63
N GLY A 40 -6.91 9.29 0.55
CA GLY A 40 -5.95 9.28 1.65
C GLY A 40 -6.37 8.36 2.79
N ILE A 41 -6.00 8.70 4.01
CA ILE A 41 -6.46 7.97 5.19
C ILE A 41 -7.95 8.28 5.41
N ARG A 42 -8.74 7.26 5.74
CA ARG A 42 -10.17 7.41 6.02
C ARG A 42 -10.39 8.11 7.36
N HIS A 43 -11.49 8.84 7.48
CA HIS A 43 -11.93 9.50 8.72
C HIS A 43 -10.93 10.51 9.30
N THR A 44 -10.31 11.27 8.38
CA THR A 44 -9.24 12.22 8.66
C THR A 44 -9.70 13.67 8.78
N SER A 45 -10.94 13.96 8.42
CA SER A 45 -11.47 15.31 8.42
C SER A 45 -11.55 15.89 9.83
N MET A 46 -11.06 17.12 10.00
CA MET A 46 -11.24 17.88 11.23
C MET A 46 -12.73 18.14 11.46
N PRO A 47 -13.26 17.93 12.68
CA PRO A 47 -14.62 18.33 13.01
C PRO A 47 -14.79 19.85 12.85
N SER A 48 -15.96 20.27 12.37
CA SER A 48 -16.28 21.68 12.17
C SER A 48 -16.15 22.46 13.49
N GLY A 49 -15.43 23.58 13.47
CA GLY A 49 -15.27 24.47 14.63
C GLY A 49 -14.12 24.10 15.57
N ILE A 50 -13.31 23.08 15.25
CA ILE A 50 -12.12 22.73 16.04
C ILE A 50 -10.86 23.33 15.40
N SER A 51 -10.09 24.09 16.17
CA SER A 51 -8.79 24.61 15.72
C SER A 51 -7.71 23.53 15.74
N VAL A 52 -6.64 23.72 14.95
CA VAL A 52 -5.47 22.82 14.97
C VAL A 52 -4.87 22.70 16.37
N GLN A 53 -4.81 23.80 17.13
CA GLN A 53 -4.32 23.77 18.51
C GLN A 53 -5.22 22.92 19.42
N GLN A 54 -6.54 23.06 19.31
CA GLN A 54 -7.50 22.27 20.09
C GLN A 54 -7.38 20.77 19.77
N ARG A 55 -7.28 20.41 18.49
CA ARG A 55 -7.10 19.01 18.08
C ARG A 55 -5.78 18.44 18.57
N THR A 56 -4.71 19.23 18.51
CA THR A 56 -3.39 18.82 19.01
C THR A 56 -3.45 18.54 20.52
N ALA A 57 -4.05 19.45 21.29
CA ALA A 57 -4.23 19.27 22.73
C ALA A 57 -5.10 18.04 23.08
N GLU A 58 -6.16 17.77 22.29
CA GLU A 58 -7.00 16.58 22.43
C GLU A 58 -6.19 15.29 22.21
N LEU A 59 -5.39 15.25 21.14
CA LEU A 59 -4.55 14.09 20.81
C LEU A 59 -3.43 13.89 21.82
N ASP A 60 -2.84 14.96 22.34
CA ASP A 60 -1.85 14.89 23.41
C ASP A 60 -2.47 14.35 24.70
N LEU A 61 -3.68 14.77 25.06
CA LEU A 61 -4.41 14.21 26.19
C LEU A 61 -4.71 12.72 25.97
N LEU A 62 -5.22 12.33 24.79
CA LEU A 62 -5.46 10.93 24.44
C LEU A 62 -4.18 10.11 24.53
N LYS A 63 -3.05 10.64 24.05
CA LYS A 63 -1.74 10.00 24.17
C LYS A 63 -1.34 9.78 25.63
N GLN A 64 -1.50 10.79 26.49
CA GLN A 64 -1.20 10.67 27.92
C GLN A 64 -2.10 9.63 28.62
N LEU A 65 -3.40 9.64 28.33
CA LEU A 65 -4.36 8.66 28.87
C LEU A 65 -4.00 7.25 28.43
N ASN A 66 -3.70 7.07 27.15
CA ASN A 66 -3.27 5.81 26.57
C ASN A 66 -1.95 5.30 27.17
N GLN A 67 -0.97 6.17 27.39
CA GLN A 67 0.29 5.81 28.07
C GLN A 67 0.06 5.40 29.53
N ARG A 68 -0.79 6.11 30.26
CA ARG A 68 -1.17 5.74 31.63
C ARG A 68 -1.92 4.41 31.69
N HIS A 69 -2.78 4.14 30.72
CA HIS A 69 -3.49 2.87 30.62
C HIS A 69 -2.53 1.73 30.29
N LEU A 70 -1.63 1.93 29.31
CA LEU A 70 -0.59 0.97 28.94
C LEU A 70 0.32 0.63 30.13
N ALA A 71 0.69 1.60 30.96
CA ALA A 71 1.49 1.35 32.16
C ALA A 71 0.78 0.48 33.22
N ARG A 72 -0.56 0.40 33.19
CA ARG A 72 -1.37 -0.42 34.10
C ARG A 72 -1.68 -1.80 33.55
N VAL A 73 -1.61 -1.97 32.23
CA VAL A 73 -1.97 -3.21 31.52
C VAL A 73 -0.67 -3.80 30.97
N GLN A 74 -0.05 -4.73 31.69
CA GLN A 74 1.12 -5.45 31.19
C GLN A 74 0.73 -6.30 29.96
N ASP A 75 1.58 -6.27 28.92
CA ASP A 75 1.57 -7.17 27.75
C ASP A 75 0.49 -7.05 26.65
N HIS A 76 -0.28 -5.96 26.56
CA HIS A 76 -1.21 -5.79 25.43
C HIS A 76 -0.61 -4.97 24.27
N SER A 77 0.13 -5.65 23.38
CA SER A 77 0.73 -5.04 22.18
C SER A 77 -0.30 -4.35 21.28
N GLU A 78 -1.55 -4.86 21.23
CA GLU A 78 -2.61 -4.35 20.36
C GLU A 78 -2.98 -2.89 20.67
N LEU A 79 -2.98 -2.51 21.96
CA LEU A 79 -3.25 -1.13 22.36
C LEU A 79 -2.15 -0.19 21.86
N ALA A 80 -0.88 -0.58 21.99
CA ALA A 80 0.25 0.18 21.48
C ALA A 80 0.17 0.37 19.96
N ALA A 81 -0.26 -0.66 19.23
CA ALA A 81 -0.47 -0.60 17.78
C ALA A 81 -1.55 0.40 17.37
N ARG A 82 -2.68 0.41 18.08
CA ARG A 82 -3.77 1.37 17.82
C ARG A 82 -3.31 2.80 18.08
N ILE A 83 -2.56 3.05 19.16
CA ILE A 83 -2.00 4.38 19.47
C ILE A 83 -1.08 4.86 18.35
N GLU A 84 -0.17 4.02 17.87
CA GLU A 84 0.78 4.37 16.79
C GLU A 84 0.06 4.58 15.45
N SER A 85 -0.95 3.77 15.14
CA SER A 85 -1.78 3.94 13.94
C SER A 85 -2.52 5.27 13.96
N TYR A 86 -3.12 5.67 15.09
CA TYR A 86 -3.77 6.98 15.22
C TYR A 86 -2.78 8.14 15.10
N GLN A 87 -1.58 8.02 15.67
CA GLN A 87 -0.54 9.04 15.54
C GLN A 87 -0.03 9.17 14.11
N THR A 88 0.14 8.05 13.40
CA THR A 88 0.51 8.03 11.98
C THR A 88 -0.60 8.66 11.13
N ALA A 89 -1.86 8.33 11.41
CA ALA A 89 -3.01 8.94 10.74
C ALA A 89 -3.07 10.46 10.95
N PHE A 90 -2.81 10.93 12.17
CA PHE A 90 -2.74 12.36 12.47
C PHE A 90 -1.53 13.06 11.82
N ALA A 91 -0.36 12.44 11.84
CA ALA A 91 0.83 12.97 11.17
C ALA A 91 0.57 13.11 9.67
N MET A 92 -0.06 12.11 9.03
CA MET A 92 -0.41 12.18 7.61
C MET A 92 -1.48 13.25 7.31
N GLN A 93 -2.43 13.48 8.22
CA GLN A 93 -3.41 14.57 8.10
C GLN A 93 -2.79 15.97 8.13
N THR A 94 -1.84 16.17 9.03
CA THR A 94 -1.30 17.49 9.36
C THR A 94 -0.02 17.82 8.61
N SER A 95 0.72 16.81 8.17
CA SER A 95 2.09 16.97 7.66
C SER A 95 2.24 16.61 6.19
N ALA A 96 1.23 16.02 5.55
CA ALA A 96 1.38 15.54 4.18
C ALA A 96 0.10 15.58 3.29
N PRO A 97 -0.77 16.62 3.30
CA PRO A 97 -1.82 16.75 2.28
C PRO A 97 -1.25 16.71 0.86
N GLU A 98 -0.11 17.36 0.66
CA GLU A 98 0.58 17.44 -0.62
C GLU A 98 1.08 16.07 -1.09
N LEU A 99 1.23 15.07 -0.21
CA LEU A 99 1.56 13.71 -0.62
C LEU A 99 0.53 13.17 -1.61
N PHE A 100 -0.76 13.46 -1.39
CA PHE A 100 -1.88 12.99 -2.20
C PHE A 100 -2.18 13.89 -3.40
N GLU A 101 -1.60 15.09 -3.46
CA GLU A 101 -1.74 16.05 -4.56
C GLU A 101 -0.86 15.69 -5.77
N ILE A 102 -1.05 14.49 -6.32
CA ILE A 102 -0.24 14.00 -7.44
C ILE A 102 -0.48 14.77 -8.75
N ASN A 103 -1.53 15.57 -8.82
CA ASN A 103 -1.82 16.42 -9.98
C ASN A 103 -0.80 17.56 -10.13
N THR A 104 0.04 17.79 -9.12
CA THR A 104 1.17 18.75 -9.15
C THR A 104 2.38 18.21 -9.94
N GLU A 105 2.43 16.92 -10.23
CA GLU A 105 3.48 16.30 -11.04
C GLU A 105 3.38 16.75 -12.50
N SER A 106 4.50 16.79 -13.21
CA SER A 106 4.51 17.18 -14.63
C SER A 106 3.66 16.23 -15.48
N ALA A 107 3.14 16.73 -16.60
CA ALA A 107 2.38 15.90 -17.54
C ALA A 107 3.18 14.68 -18.02
N SER A 108 4.50 14.81 -18.18
CA SER A 108 5.38 13.70 -18.54
C SER A 108 5.44 12.61 -17.47
N VAL A 109 5.49 12.98 -16.18
CA VAL A 109 5.44 12.02 -15.07
C VAL A 109 4.07 11.36 -15.01
N GLN A 110 3.00 12.14 -15.10
CA GLN A 110 1.64 11.58 -15.08
C GLN A 110 1.42 10.57 -16.22
N GLN A 111 1.92 10.88 -17.41
CA GLN A 111 1.88 9.98 -18.56
C GLN A 111 2.77 8.74 -18.37
N ALA A 112 3.98 8.89 -17.81
CA ALA A 112 4.88 7.78 -17.57
C ALA A 112 4.24 6.73 -16.63
N TYR A 113 3.57 7.18 -15.56
CA TYR A 113 2.82 6.31 -14.66
C TYR A 113 1.48 5.82 -15.25
N GLY A 114 1.09 6.27 -16.44
CA GLY A 114 -0.15 5.87 -17.11
C GLY A 114 -1.41 6.38 -16.41
N LEU A 115 -1.40 7.60 -15.87
CA LEU A 115 -2.56 8.20 -15.21
C LEU A 115 -3.67 8.63 -16.18
N ASP A 116 -3.33 8.77 -17.45
CA ASP A 116 -4.21 9.11 -18.57
C ASP A 116 -5.03 7.92 -19.09
N ARG A 117 -4.68 6.70 -18.69
CA ARG A 117 -5.32 5.45 -19.13
C ARG A 117 -6.16 4.82 -18.02
N PRO A 118 -7.47 4.57 -18.22
CA PRO A 118 -8.34 4.02 -17.17
C PRO A 118 -7.84 2.71 -16.55
N GLU A 119 -7.21 1.85 -17.34
CA GLU A 119 -6.67 0.57 -16.91
C GLU A 119 -5.48 0.73 -15.95
N THR A 120 -4.56 1.66 -16.21
CA THR A 120 -3.36 1.85 -15.38
C THR A 120 -3.53 2.90 -14.30
N ALA A 121 -4.48 3.83 -14.42
CA ALA A 121 -4.53 5.04 -13.61
C ALA A 121 -4.50 4.80 -12.09
N LEU A 122 -5.21 3.79 -11.59
CA LEU A 122 -5.21 3.48 -10.15
C LEU A 122 -3.87 2.90 -9.68
N THR A 123 -3.29 1.98 -10.45
CA THR A 123 -1.98 1.39 -10.16
C THR A 123 -0.88 2.42 -10.28
N GLY A 124 -0.90 3.21 -11.35
CA GLY A 124 -0.01 4.36 -11.59
C GLY A 124 -0.02 5.33 -10.43
N ARG A 125 -1.22 5.72 -9.95
CA ARG A 125 -1.37 6.58 -8.78
C ARG A 125 -0.76 5.95 -7.52
N GLY A 126 -0.98 4.66 -7.29
CA GLY A 126 -0.38 3.95 -6.15
C GLY A 126 1.15 3.89 -6.23
N CYS A 127 1.71 3.60 -7.39
CA CYS A 127 3.15 3.62 -7.64
C CYS A 127 3.75 5.01 -7.43
N LEU A 128 3.11 6.05 -7.97
CA LEU A 128 3.55 7.44 -7.82
C LEU A 128 3.52 7.91 -6.37
N LEU A 129 2.46 7.55 -5.63
CA LEU A 129 2.37 7.78 -4.19
C LEU A 129 3.47 7.04 -3.43
N ALA A 130 3.78 5.81 -3.81
CA ALA A 130 4.87 5.05 -3.19
C ALA A 130 6.21 5.75 -3.38
N ARG A 131 6.50 6.26 -4.58
CA ARG A 131 7.70 7.08 -4.85
C ARG A 131 7.75 8.31 -3.95
N ARG A 132 6.65 9.07 -3.86
CA ARG A 132 6.55 10.26 -2.99
C ARG A 132 6.68 9.95 -1.48
N MET A 133 6.25 8.76 -1.06
CA MET A 133 6.42 8.27 0.31
C MET A 133 7.88 7.93 0.59
N VAL A 134 8.56 7.26 -0.35
CA VAL A 134 9.99 6.95 -0.24
C VAL A 134 10.82 8.23 -0.17
N GLU A 135 10.54 9.22 -1.03
CA GLU A 135 11.17 10.56 -0.98
C GLU A 135 11.05 11.22 0.40
N ARG A 136 9.94 10.99 1.11
CA ARG A 136 9.64 11.55 2.44
C ARG A 136 10.11 10.65 3.59
N GLY A 137 10.86 9.59 3.29
CA GLY A 137 11.46 8.70 4.29
C GLY A 137 10.52 7.67 4.89
N VAL A 138 9.40 7.34 4.24
CA VAL A 138 8.56 6.21 4.67
C VAL A 138 9.37 4.92 4.49
N ARG A 139 9.51 4.17 5.59
CA ARG A 139 10.44 3.03 5.65
C ARG A 139 9.96 1.80 4.90
N PHE A 140 8.65 1.59 4.84
CA PHE A 140 8.04 0.45 4.17
C PHE A 140 6.72 0.86 3.52
N VAL A 141 6.63 0.67 2.22
CA VAL A 141 5.43 0.94 1.42
C VAL A 141 5.03 -0.34 0.71
N GLN A 142 3.76 -0.71 0.81
CA GLN A 142 3.19 -1.86 0.13
C GLN A 142 2.14 -1.39 -0.87
N VAL A 143 2.33 -1.74 -2.14
CA VAL A 143 1.33 -1.53 -3.20
C VAL A 143 0.79 -2.89 -3.61
N ARG A 144 -0.40 -3.23 -3.14
CA ARG A 144 -1.08 -4.49 -3.48
C ARG A 144 -2.03 -4.24 -4.64
N VAL A 145 -1.91 -5.03 -5.70
CA VAL A 145 -2.82 -4.98 -6.87
C VAL A 145 -3.59 -6.30 -6.93
N GLY A 146 -4.91 -6.25 -6.74
CA GLY A 146 -5.79 -7.41 -6.78
C GLY A 146 -6.21 -7.83 -8.20
N GLY A 147 -6.96 -8.93 -8.28
CA GLY A 147 -7.58 -9.43 -9.52
C GLY A 147 -6.83 -10.57 -10.23
N TRP A 148 -5.73 -11.07 -9.63
CA TRP A 148 -4.90 -12.14 -10.17
C TRP A 148 -5.41 -13.56 -9.88
N ASP A 149 -6.31 -13.75 -8.90
CA ASP A 149 -6.87 -15.06 -8.55
C ASP A 149 -8.01 -15.47 -9.50
N ALA A 150 -7.63 -15.84 -10.72
CA ALA A 150 -8.55 -16.29 -11.75
C ALA A 150 -8.57 -17.82 -11.85
N HIS A 151 -9.77 -18.39 -11.77
CA HIS A 151 -10.04 -19.83 -12.00
C HIS A 151 -10.58 -20.12 -13.41
N GLY A 152 -10.54 -19.15 -14.32
CA GLY A 152 -11.02 -19.27 -15.70
C GLY A 152 -10.60 -18.08 -16.55
N ASN A 153 -10.65 -18.22 -17.88
CA ASN A 153 -10.18 -17.21 -18.85
C ASN A 153 -8.80 -16.62 -18.48
N LEU A 154 -7.84 -17.48 -18.15
CA LEU A 154 -6.54 -17.07 -17.61
C LEU A 154 -5.80 -16.11 -18.54
N LYS A 155 -5.83 -16.37 -19.85
CA LYS A 155 -5.19 -15.49 -20.84
C LYS A 155 -5.77 -14.08 -20.80
N GLY A 156 -7.10 -13.95 -20.85
CA GLY A 156 -7.76 -12.64 -20.82
C GLY A 156 -7.56 -11.93 -19.49
N ASN A 157 -7.71 -12.63 -18.36
CA ASN A 157 -7.50 -12.05 -17.04
C ASN A 157 -6.04 -11.62 -16.82
N HIS A 158 -5.07 -12.49 -17.04
CA HIS A 158 -3.66 -12.17 -16.76
C HIS A 158 -3.10 -11.14 -17.73
N GLN A 159 -3.56 -11.10 -18.98
CA GLN A 159 -3.24 -10.00 -19.89
C GLN A 159 -3.75 -8.67 -19.32
N LYS A 160 -5.04 -8.61 -18.95
CA LYS A 160 -5.64 -7.42 -18.33
C LYS A 160 -4.88 -7.01 -17.06
N MET A 161 -4.48 -7.95 -16.21
CA MET A 161 -3.74 -7.62 -14.98
C MET A 161 -2.30 -7.17 -15.27
N ALA A 162 -1.63 -7.76 -16.26
CA ALA A 162 -0.31 -7.32 -16.72
C ALA A 162 -0.38 -5.90 -17.28
N ASP A 163 -1.35 -5.61 -18.16
CA ASP A 163 -1.55 -4.28 -18.76
C ASP A 163 -1.79 -3.20 -17.68
N ARG A 164 -2.48 -3.57 -16.59
CA ARG A 164 -2.71 -2.68 -15.43
C ARG A 164 -1.47 -2.37 -14.60
N THR A 165 -0.42 -3.20 -14.65
CA THR A 165 0.70 -3.17 -13.68
C THR A 165 2.05 -2.92 -14.31
N ASP A 166 2.31 -3.43 -15.51
CA ASP A 166 3.61 -3.40 -16.18
C ASP A 166 4.16 -1.96 -16.32
N GLY A 167 3.42 -1.08 -16.99
CA GLY A 167 3.80 0.33 -17.16
C GLY A 167 4.01 1.09 -15.84
N PRO A 168 3.04 1.10 -14.92
CA PRO A 168 3.18 1.74 -13.60
C PRO A 168 4.40 1.29 -12.79
N VAL A 169 4.71 -0.02 -12.77
CA VAL A 169 5.85 -0.56 -12.04
C VAL A 169 7.17 -0.18 -12.73
N ALA A 170 7.21 -0.25 -14.06
CA ALA A 170 8.37 0.21 -14.82
C ALA A 170 8.65 1.70 -14.59
N ALA A 171 7.61 2.54 -14.56
CA ALA A 171 7.72 3.96 -14.26
C ALA A 171 8.28 4.20 -12.84
N LEU A 172 7.78 3.48 -11.84
CA LEU A 172 8.30 3.56 -10.47
C LEU A 172 9.80 3.25 -10.41
N LEU A 173 10.23 2.15 -11.03
CA LEU A 173 11.65 1.77 -11.04
C LEU A 173 12.51 2.82 -11.74
N ALA A 174 12.07 3.32 -12.89
CA ALA A 174 12.77 4.36 -13.64
C ALA A 174 12.90 5.65 -12.84
N ASP A 175 11.83 6.07 -12.18
CA ASP A 175 11.77 7.31 -11.40
C ASP A 175 12.60 7.22 -10.12
N LEU A 176 12.55 6.09 -9.41
CA LEU A 176 13.45 5.82 -8.27
C LEU A 176 14.92 5.81 -8.71
N LYS A 177 15.23 5.27 -9.90
CA LYS A 177 16.59 5.27 -10.43
C LYS A 177 17.04 6.69 -10.77
N GLN A 178 16.21 7.46 -11.46
CA GLN A 178 16.51 8.84 -11.86
C GLN A 178 16.74 9.77 -10.67
N SER A 179 15.98 9.57 -9.59
CA SER A 179 16.10 10.32 -8.34
C SER A 179 17.23 9.82 -7.41
N GLY A 180 17.93 8.75 -7.78
CA GLY A 180 18.96 8.11 -6.95
C GLY A 180 18.39 7.35 -5.74
N LEU A 181 17.07 7.29 -5.59
CA LEU A 181 16.40 6.60 -4.49
C LEU A 181 16.50 5.08 -4.62
N LEU A 182 16.63 4.55 -5.83
CA LEU A 182 16.75 3.11 -6.06
C LEU A 182 18.01 2.52 -5.39
N GLU A 183 19.08 3.31 -5.21
CA GLU A 183 20.29 2.88 -4.51
C GLU A 183 20.05 2.61 -3.01
N SER A 184 19.09 3.33 -2.41
CA SER A 184 18.76 3.23 -0.98
C SER A 184 17.42 2.51 -0.72
N THR A 185 16.71 2.12 -1.78
CA THR A 185 15.37 1.53 -1.70
C THR A 185 15.38 0.16 -2.38
N LEU A 186 15.08 -0.89 -1.60
CA LEU A 186 14.83 -2.22 -2.14
C LEU A 186 13.37 -2.31 -2.60
N VAL A 187 13.17 -2.58 -3.90
CA VAL A 187 11.88 -2.92 -4.48
C VAL A 187 11.76 -4.44 -4.50
N VAL A 188 10.68 -4.94 -3.88
CA VAL A 188 10.30 -6.35 -3.90
C VAL A 188 9.01 -6.48 -4.68
N TRP A 189 9.01 -7.24 -5.77
CA TRP A 189 7.83 -7.52 -6.56
C TRP A 189 7.58 -9.01 -6.62
N GLY A 190 6.33 -9.42 -6.43
CA GLY A 190 5.94 -10.81 -6.51
C GLY A 190 4.46 -11.04 -6.21
N GLY A 191 4.04 -12.29 -6.41
CA GLY A 191 2.71 -12.78 -6.05
C GLY A 191 2.74 -13.70 -4.83
N GLU A 192 1.55 -14.13 -4.39
CA GLU A 192 1.36 -15.07 -3.27
C GLU A 192 1.41 -16.54 -3.68
N PHE A 193 1.08 -16.84 -4.93
CA PHE A 193 1.09 -18.17 -5.53
C PHE A 193 1.10 -18.03 -7.06
N GLY A 194 1.33 -19.12 -7.77
CA GLY A 194 1.10 -19.20 -9.21
C GLY A 194 -0.10 -20.07 -9.54
N ARG A 195 -0.07 -20.68 -10.72
CA ARG A 195 -1.14 -21.55 -11.23
C ARG A 195 -0.57 -22.92 -11.58
N THR A 196 -1.34 -23.98 -11.34
CA THR A 196 -0.95 -25.36 -11.69
C THR A 196 -0.66 -25.49 -13.18
N PRO A 197 0.19 -26.45 -13.61
CA PRO A 197 0.38 -26.73 -15.04
C PRO A 197 -0.82 -27.47 -15.65
N THR A 198 -1.70 -28.04 -14.82
CA THR A 198 -2.88 -28.80 -15.21
C THR A 198 -4.15 -27.95 -15.21
N MET A 199 -5.09 -28.28 -16.08
CA MET A 199 -6.41 -27.66 -16.13
C MET A 199 -7.27 -28.12 -14.95
N GLU A 200 -8.06 -27.20 -14.40
CA GLU A 200 -9.09 -27.50 -13.41
C GLU A 200 -10.49 -27.33 -14.03
N GLY A 201 -11.33 -28.36 -13.89
CA GLY A 201 -12.72 -28.35 -14.37
C GLY A 201 -12.89 -28.21 -15.89
N LEU A 202 -14.11 -27.85 -16.32
CA LEU A 202 -14.48 -27.68 -17.74
C LEU A 202 -14.23 -26.25 -18.26
N GLY A 203 -13.74 -25.34 -17.42
CA GLY A 203 -13.68 -23.89 -17.70
C GLY A 203 -12.36 -23.39 -18.30
N ASN A 204 -11.47 -24.26 -18.74
CA ASN A 204 -10.09 -23.91 -19.12
C ASN A 204 -9.35 -23.11 -18.02
N GLY A 205 -9.66 -23.40 -16.76
CA GLY A 205 -9.08 -22.82 -15.55
C GLY A 205 -7.83 -23.56 -15.07
N ARG A 206 -7.17 -23.01 -14.05
CA ARG A 206 -6.06 -23.66 -13.33
C ARG A 206 -6.19 -23.36 -11.84
N ASP A 207 -5.80 -24.32 -11.02
CA ASP A 207 -5.83 -24.21 -9.57
C ASP A 207 -4.57 -23.48 -9.05
N HIS A 208 -4.51 -23.23 -7.75
CA HIS A 208 -3.44 -22.54 -7.06
C HIS A 208 -2.16 -23.40 -7.04
N SER A 209 -1.02 -22.80 -7.37
CA SER A 209 0.29 -23.45 -7.20
C SER A 209 1.14 -22.67 -6.20
N PRO A 210 1.17 -23.06 -4.92
CA PRO A 210 2.03 -22.43 -3.92
C PRO A 210 3.52 -22.73 -4.16
N ALA A 211 3.84 -23.76 -4.94
CA ALA A 211 5.21 -24.19 -5.22
C ALA A 211 5.87 -23.46 -6.41
N ALA A 212 5.09 -22.76 -7.25
CA ALA A 212 5.60 -22.17 -8.48
C ALA A 212 5.04 -20.77 -8.71
N TYR A 213 5.82 -19.75 -8.34
CA TYR A 213 5.55 -18.34 -8.59
C TYR A 213 6.86 -17.56 -8.70
N THR A 214 6.78 -16.32 -9.18
CA THR A 214 7.94 -15.48 -9.42
C THR A 214 7.99 -14.33 -8.43
N VAL A 215 9.20 -14.04 -7.95
CA VAL A 215 9.56 -12.84 -7.20
C VAL A 215 10.83 -12.28 -7.83
N TRP A 216 10.94 -10.96 -7.91
CA TRP A 216 12.19 -10.29 -8.24
C TRP A 216 12.47 -9.13 -7.29
N LEU A 217 13.74 -8.76 -7.24
CA LEU A 217 14.29 -7.69 -6.41
C LEU A 217 15.01 -6.68 -7.30
N ALA A 218 14.93 -5.39 -6.94
CA ALA A 218 15.70 -4.34 -7.59
C ALA A 218 16.07 -3.23 -6.61
N GLY A 219 17.26 -2.65 -6.76
CA GLY A 219 17.74 -1.56 -5.91
C GLY A 219 18.23 -2.03 -4.54
N GLY A 220 18.59 -1.07 -3.69
CA GLY A 220 19.11 -1.34 -2.34
C GLY A 220 20.42 -2.15 -2.31
N GLY A 221 21.18 -2.15 -3.41
CA GLY A 221 22.45 -2.86 -3.54
C GLY A 221 22.36 -4.34 -3.95
N VAL A 222 21.19 -4.81 -4.44
CA VAL A 222 21.02 -6.15 -5.06
C VAL A 222 21.53 -6.17 -6.49
#